data_AF-A0A8V8TQ38-F1
#
_entry.id   AF-A0A8V8TQ38-F1
#
_cell.length_a   1.000
_cell.length_b   1.000
_cell.length_c   1.000
_cell.angle_alpha   90.00
_cell.angle_beta   90.00
_cell.angle_gamma   90.00
#
_symmetry.space_group_name_H-M   'P 1'
#
loop_
_entity.id
_entity.type
_entity.pdbx_description
1 polymer ?
#
loop_
_entity_poly.entity_id
_entity_poly.type
_entity_poly.pdbx_seq_one_letter_code
_entity_poly.pdbx_strand_id
1 'polypeptide(L)'
;VYERLCGEEKVVERELDALLEQQNTIESKMVTLHRMGPNLQLIEGDAKQLAGMITFTCNLAENVSSKVRQLDLAKNRLYQAIQRADDILDLKFCMDGVQTALRSEDYEQAAAHTHRYLCLDKSVIELSRQGKEGSMIDANLKLLQEAEQRLKAIVAEKFAIATKEGDLPQVERFFKIFPLLGLHEEGLRKFSEYLCKQVASKAEENLLMVLGTDMSDRRAAVIFADTLTLLFEGIARIVETHQPIVETYYGPGRLYTLIKYLQ
;
A
#
# COMPACT_ATOMS: atom_id res chain seq x y z
N VAL A 1 -24.28 -108.58 -35.96
CA VAL A 1 -23.42 -107.70 -36.81
C VAL A 1 -24.24 -106.56 -37.39
N TYR A 2 -25.38 -106.85 -38.04
CA TYR A 2 -26.29 -105.84 -38.59
C TYR A 2 -26.82 -104.83 -37.54
N GLU A 3 -27.35 -105.28 -36.39
CA GLU A 3 -27.86 -104.37 -35.34
C GLU A 3 -26.79 -103.45 -34.74
N ARG A 4 -25.53 -103.91 -34.64
CA ARG A 4 -24.41 -103.10 -34.13
C ARG A 4 -24.06 -101.99 -35.13
N LEU A 5 -24.02 -102.32 -36.42
CA LEU A 5 -23.81 -101.36 -37.51
C LEU A 5 -24.94 -100.33 -37.57
N CYS A 6 -26.21 -100.74 -37.40
CA CYS A 6 -27.34 -99.80 -37.31
C CYS A 6 -27.29 -98.91 -36.05
N GLY A 7 -26.70 -99.39 -34.95
CA GLY A 7 -26.48 -98.59 -33.75
C GLY A 7 -25.39 -97.53 -33.94
N GLU A 8 -24.27 -97.92 -34.56
CA GLU A 8 -23.17 -97.02 -34.93
C GLU A 8 -23.64 -95.98 -35.96
N GLU A 9 -24.41 -96.38 -36.97
CA GLU A 9 -25.03 -95.49 -37.96
C GLU A 9 -25.91 -94.41 -37.30
N LYS A 10 -26.77 -94.78 -36.36
CA LYS A 10 -27.62 -93.83 -35.60
C LYS A 10 -26.85 -92.89 -34.67
N VAL A 11 -25.65 -93.27 -34.24
CA VAL A 11 -24.79 -92.39 -33.44
C VAL A 11 -24.12 -91.37 -34.35
N VAL A 12 -23.56 -91.83 -35.47
CA VAL A 12 -22.94 -90.98 -36.49
C VAL A 12 -23.98 -90.00 -37.09
N GLU A 13 -25.20 -90.45 -37.33
CA GLU A 13 -26.30 -89.61 -37.83
C GLU A 13 -26.66 -88.49 -36.83
N ARG A 14 -26.72 -88.81 -35.53
CA ARG A 14 -26.94 -87.79 -34.49
C ARG A 14 -25.79 -86.81 -34.33
N GLU A 15 -24.55 -87.28 -34.44
CA GLU A 15 -23.37 -86.40 -34.44
C GLU A 15 -23.35 -85.51 -35.69
N LEU A 16 -23.75 -86.04 -36.85
CA LEU A 16 -23.86 -85.29 -38.09
C LEU A 16 -24.95 -84.22 -37.98
N ASP A 17 -26.12 -84.53 -37.44
CA ASP A 17 -27.20 -83.57 -37.21
C ASP A 17 -26.78 -82.44 -36.26
N ALA A 18 -26.08 -82.78 -35.16
CA ALA A 18 -25.54 -81.79 -34.23
C ALA A 18 -24.49 -80.88 -34.89
N LEU A 19 -23.62 -81.44 -35.72
CA LEU A 19 -22.63 -80.67 -36.49
C LEU A 19 -23.28 -79.79 -37.56
N LEU A 20 -24.37 -80.25 -38.20
CA LEU A 20 -25.16 -79.48 -39.16
C LEU A 20 -25.88 -78.32 -38.48
N GLU A 21 -26.48 -78.52 -37.30
CA GLU A 21 -27.07 -77.44 -36.50
C GLU A 21 -26.03 -76.41 -36.04
N GLN A 22 -24.85 -76.87 -35.63
CA GLN A 22 -23.74 -76.00 -35.27
C GLN A 22 -23.25 -75.18 -36.46
N GLN A 23 -23.17 -75.79 -37.65
CA GLN A 23 -22.82 -75.12 -38.90
C GLN A 23 -23.81 -74.00 -39.23
N ASN A 24 -25.11 -74.28 -39.19
CA ASN A 24 -26.17 -73.28 -39.41
C ASN A 24 -26.08 -72.12 -38.40
N THR A 25 -25.77 -72.43 -37.15
CA THR A 25 -25.59 -71.43 -36.09
C THR A 25 -24.35 -70.56 -36.33
N ILE A 26 -23.24 -71.15 -36.77
CA ILE A 26 -22.01 -70.42 -37.11
C ILE A 26 -22.23 -69.53 -38.32
N GLU A 27 -22.91 -70.05 -39.36
CA GLU A 27 -23.21 -69.30 -40.58
C GLU A 27 -24.09 -68.07 -40.28
N SER A 28 -25.14 -68.23 -39.47
CA SER A 28 -25.97 -67.09 -39.05
C SER A 28 -25.17 -66.03 -38.28
N LYS A 29 -24.30 -66.46 -37.35
CA LYS A 29 -23.40 -65.55 -36.62
C LYS A 29 -22.42 -64.84 -37.55
N MET A 30 -21.86 -65.56 -38.53
CA MET A 30 -20.94 -65.03 -39.54
C MET A 30 -21.62 -63.96 -40.42
N VAL A 31 -22.88 -64.17 -40.81
CA VAL A 31 -23.67 -63.18 -41.56
C VAL A 31 -23.91 -61.92 -40.71
N THR A 32 -24.29 -62.07 -39.44
CA THR A 32 -24.42 -60.90 -38.54
C THR A 32 -23.12 -60.13 -38.37
N LEU A 33 -21.99 -60.83 -38.25
CA LEU A 33 -20.67 -60.23 -38.07
C LEU A 33 -20.24 -59.50 -39.35
N HIS A 34 -20.51 -60.09 -40.52
CA HIS A 34 -20.28 -59.45 -41.81
C HIS A 34 -21.11 -58.18 -41.97
N ARG A 35 -22.38 -58.20 -41.53
CA ARG A 35 -23.26 -57.01 -41.54
C ARG A 35 -22.81 -55.92 -40.56
N MET A 36 -22.10 -56.26 -39.48
CA MET A 36 -21.56 -55.29 -38.52
C MET A 36 -20.28 -54.61 -39.00
N GLY A 37 -19.53 -55.24 -39.92
CA GLY A 37 -18.29 -54.69 -40.48
C GLY A 37 -18.41 -53.24 -40.97
N PRO A 38 -19.39 -52.90 -41.83
CA PRO A 38 -19.60 -51.54 -42.31
C PRO A 38 -19.90 -50.52 -41.20
N ASN A 39 -20.69 -50.92 -40.19
CA ASN A 39 -21.01 -50.05 -39.06
C ASN A 39 -19.78 -49.77 -38.19
N LEU A 40 -18.92 -50.77 -37.97
CA LEU A 40 -17.66 -50.59 -37.25
C LEU A 40 -16.69 -49.69 -38.02
N GLN A 41 -16.62 -49.83 -39.35
CA GLN A 41 -15.82 -48.94 -40.20
C GLN A 41 -16.32 -47.50 -40.18
N LEU A 42 -17.64 -47.30 -40.17
CA LEU A 42 -18.24 -45.96 -40.02
C LEU A 42 -17.88 -45.34 -38.67
N ILE A 43 -18.06 -46.09 -37.58
CA ILE A 43 -17.70 -45.64 -36.22
C ILE A 43 -16.19 -45.35 -36.13
N GLU A 44 -15.34 -46.18 -36.74
CA GLU A 44 -13.90 -45.93 -36.81
C GLU A 44 -13.58 -44.63 -37.56
N GLY A 45 -14.28 -44.38 -38.67
CA GLY A 45 -14.18 -43.13 -39.44
C GLY A 45 -14.59 -41.91 -38.62
N ASP A 46 -15.74 -41.97 -37.96
CA ASP A 46 -16.27 -40.90 -37.11
C ASP A 46 -15.34 -40.65 -35.91
N ALA A 47 -14.82 -41.70 -35.28
CA ALA A 47 -13.87 -41.60 -34.18
C ALA A 47 -12.55 -40.95 -34.63
N LYS A 48 -12.04 -41.29 -35.82
CA LYS A 48 -10.86 -40.64 -36.41
C LYS A 48 -11.11 -39.17 -36.71
N GLN A 49 -12.26 -38.82 -37.27
CA GLN A 49 -12.63 -37.43 -37.52
C GLN A 49 -12.75 -36.64 -36.21
N LEU A 50 -13.41 -37.20 -35.20
CA LEU A 50 -13.54 -36.58 -33.89
C LEU A 50 -12.18 -36.38 -33.21
N ALA A 51 -11.29 -37.38 -33.25
CA ALA A 51 -9.94 -37.26 -32.72
C ALA A 51 -9.15 -36.14 -33.45
N GLY A 52 -9.32 -36.02 -34.76
CA GLY A 52 -8.75 -34.93 -35.55
C GLY A 52 -9.29 -33.56 -35.13
N MET A 53 -10.61 -33.43 -34.95
CA MET A 53 -11.24 -32.20 -34.47
C MET A 53 -10.76 -31.82 -33.07
N ILE A 54 -10.73 -32.77 -32.12
CA ILE A 54 -10.24 -32.52 -30.76
C ILE A 54 -8.78 -32.05 -30.80
N THR A 55 -7.94 -32.71 -31.58
CA THR A 55 -6.52 -32.33 -31.71
C THR A 55 -6.39 -30.92 -32.29
N PHE A 56 -7.18 -30.59 -33.32
CA PHE A 56 -7.21 -29.24 -33.90
C PHE A 56 -7.67 -28.20 -32.87
N THR A 57 -8.75 -28.47 -32.13
CA THR A 57 -9.27 -27.57 -31.10
C THR A 57 -8.27 -27.38 -29.94
N CYS A 58 -7.61 -28.45 -29.49
CA CYS A 58 -6.55 -28.38 -28.48
C CYS A 58 -5.39 -27.50 -28.95
N ASN A 59 -4.93 -27.70 -30.19
CA ASN A 59 -3.87 -26.87 -30.76
C ASN A 59 -4.28 -25.40 -30.87
N LEU A 60 -5.53 -25.12 -31.27
CA LEU A 60 -6.03 -23.75 -31.33
C LEU A 60 -6.09 -23.12 -29.93
N ALA A 61 -6.60 -23.85 -28.93
CA ALA A 61 -6.68 -23.38 -27.55
C ALA A 61 -5.30 -23.09 -26.94
N GLU A 62 -4.31 -23.95 -27.20
CA GLU A 62 -2.93 -23.73 -26.76
C GLU A 62 -2.30 -22.50 -27.43
N ASN A 63 -2.54 -22.31 -28.73
CA ASN A 63 -2.08 -21.14 -29.47
C ASN A 63 -2.72 -19.84 -28.97
N VAL A 64 -4.02 -19.86 -28.65
CA VAL A 64 -4.70 -18.70 -28.08
C VAL A 64 -4.18 -18.42 -26.66
N SER A 65 -4.07 -19.44 -25.82
CA SER A 65 -3.63 -19.30 -24.42
C SER A 65 -2.21 -18.78 -24.32
N SER A 66 -1.29 -19.28 -25.14
CA SER A 66 0.09 -18.80 -25.20
C SER A 66 0.17 -17.33 -25.65
N LYS A 67 -0.63 -16.91 -26.64
CA LYS A 67 -0.72 -15.51 -27.07
C LYS A 67 -1.29 -14.60 -25.97
N VAL A 68 -2.33 -15.04 -25.26
CA VAL A 68 -2.89 -14.28 -24.13
C VAL A 68 -1.84 -14.12 -23.03
N ARG A 69 -1.12 -15.20 -22.67
CA ARG A 69 -0.05 -15.13 -21.66
C ARG A 69 1.08 -14.18 -22.07
N GLN A 70 1.46 -14.15 -23.34
CA GLN A 70 2.45 -13.21 -23.85
C GLN A 70 1.94 -11.76 -23.77
N LEU A 71 0.67 -11.53 -24.10
CA LEU A 71 0.03 -10.22 -23.99
C LEU A 71 -0.07 -9.75 -22.54
N ASP A 72 -0.44 -10.62 -21.61
CA ASP A 72 -0.49 -10.30 -20.18
C ASP A 72 0.89 -9.94 -19.63
N LEU A 73 1.92 -10.68 -20.04
CA LEU A 73 3.30 -10.39 -19.66
C LEU A 73 3.76 -9.04 -20.22
N ALA A 74 3.41 -8.72 -21.48
CA ALA A 74 3.69 -7.42 -22.07
C ALA A 74 2.94 -6.28 -21.35
N LYS A 75 1.65 -6.49 -21.04
CA LYS A 75 0.80 -5.55 -20.30
C LYS A 75 1.34 -5.28 -18.90
N ASN A 76 1.74 -6.31 -18.16
CA ASN A 76 2.33 -6.15 -16.83
C ASN A 76 3.65 -5.38 -16.88
N ARG A 77 4.52 -5.67 -17.85
CA ARG A 77 5.77 -4.92 -18.06
C ARG A 77 5.49 -3.45 -18.41
N LEU A 78 4.47 -3.19 -19.23
CA LEU A 78 4.06 -1.83 -19.58
C LEU A 78 3.60 -1.05 -18.34
N TYR A 79 2.74 -1.64 -17.50
CA TYR A 79 2.30 -0.97 -16.27
C TYR A 79 3.46 -0.71 -15.31
N GLN A 80 4.40 -1.64 -15.18
CA GLN A 80 5.62 -1.42 -14.39
C GLN A 80 6.47 -0.27 -14.95
N ALA A 81 6.56 -0.14 -16.29
CA ALA A 81 7.29 0.95 -16.92
C ALA A 81 6.58 2.31 -16.75
N ILE A 82 5.25 2.33 -16.83
CA ILE A 82 4.43 3.54 -16.58
C ILE A 82 4.62 3.98 -15.12
N GLN A 83 4.44 3.07 -14.17
CA GLN A 83 4.61 3.38 -12.75
C GLN A 83 6.01 3.93 -12.46
N ARG A 84 7.06 3.30 -12.99
CA ARG A 84 8.44 3.81 -12.86
C ARG A 84 8.61 5.21 -13.46
N ALA A 85 7.95 5.52 -14.58
CA ALA A 85 8.03 6.84 -15.19
C ALA A 85 7.33 7.89 -14.31
N ASP A 86 6.14 7.57 -13.79
CA ASP A 86 5.41 8.42 -12.85
C ASP A 86 6.23 8.67 -11.58
N ASP A 87 6.85 7.64 -11.01
CA ASP A 87 7.71 7.73 -9.83
C ASP A 87 8.93 8.66 -10.06
N ILE A 88 9.58 8.54 -11.22
CA ILE A 88 10.71 9.40 -11.61
C ILE A 88 10.26 10.84 -11.81
N LEU A 89 9.08 11.06 -12.41
CA LEU A 89 8.51 12.39 -12.60
C LEU A 89 8.17 13.03 -11.26
N ASP A 90 7.56 12.27 -10.35
CA ASP A 90 7.24 12.72 -8.99
C ASP A 90 8.51 13.09 -8.21
N LEU A 91 9.57 12.30 -8.32
CA LEU A 91 10.86 12.61 -7.68
C LEU A 91 11.47 13.90 -8.25
N LYS A 92 11.46 14.07 -9.58
CA LYS A 92 11.94 15.29 -10.24
C LYS A 92 11.11 16.50 -9.82
N PHE A 93 9.79 16.36 -9.73
CA PHE A 93 8.88 17.40 -9.30
C PHE A 93 9.09 17.80 -7.84
N CYS A 94 9.28 16.82 -6.94
CA CYS A 94 9.61 17.11 -5.54
C CYS A 94 10.95 17.86 -5.43
N MET A 95 11.96 17.46 -6.20
CA MET A 95 13.26 18.14 -6.19
C MET A 95 13.18 19.58 -6.71
N ASP A 96 12.54 19.80 -7.86
CA ASP A 96 12.39 21.14 -8.44
C ASP A 96 11.52 22.04 -7.55
N GLY A 97 10.44 21.47 -6.99
CA GLY A 97 9.58 22.13 -6.01
C GLY A 97 10.34 22.56 -4.75
N VAL A 98 11.12 21.67 -4.15
CA VAL A 98 11.96 22.00 -2.97
C VAL A 98 12.98 23.07 -3.31
N GLN A 99 13.67 22.98 -4.45
CA GLN A 99 14.67 23.99 -4.84
C GLN A 99 14.04 25.36 -5.08
N THR A 100 12.89 25.41 -5.74
CA THR A 100 12.18 26.66 -6.05
C THR A 100 11.59 27.29 -4.80
N ALA A 101 10.99 26.48 -3.93
CA ALA A 101 10.44 26.92 -2.66
C ALA A 101 11.53 27.45 -1.71
N LEU A 102 12.70 26.79 -1.66
CA LEU A 102 13.85 27.29 -0.89
C LEU A 102 14.39 28.62 -1.43
N ARG A 103 14.39 28.84 -2.75
CA ARG A 103 14.83 30.12 -3.35
C ARG A 103 13.86 31.26 -3.11
N SER A 104 12.56 30.96 -2.99
CA SER A 104 11.50 31.93 -2.71
C SER A 104 11.24 32.12 -1.21
N GLU A 105 12.02 31.46 -0.35
CA GLU A 105 11.84 31.44 1.11
C GLU A 105 10.45 30.95 1.56
N ASP A 106 9.77 30.19 0.71
CA ASP A 106 8.52 29.50 1.05
C ASP A 106 8.82 28.15 1.69
N TYR A 107 9.08 28.17 3.00
CA TYR A 107 9.44 26.97 3.76
C TYR A 107 8.27 25.98 3.91
N GLU A 108 7.02 26.43 3.78
CA GLU A 108 5.83 25.60 3.91
C GLU A 108 5.67 24.70 2.68
N GLN A 109 5.79 25.29 1.48
CA GLN A 109 5.83 24.54 0.23
C GLN A 109 7.04 23.60 0.17
N ALA A 110 8.22 24.08 0.58
CA ALA A 110 9.43 23.25 0.62
C ALA A 110 9.24 22.02 1.51
N ALA A 111 8.61 22.20 2.67
CA ALA A 111 8.32 21.11 3.59
C ALA A 111 7.24 20.15 3.06
N ALA A 112 6.23 20.66 2.36
CA ALA A 112 5.21 19.82 1.71
C ALA A 112 5.83 18.90 0.64
N HIS A 113 6.70 19.44 -0.22
CA HIS A 113 7.41 18.64 -1.22
C HIS A 113 8.38 17.63 -0.58
N THR A 114 9.06 18.04 0.50
CA THR A 114 9.96 17.15 1.25
C THR A 114 9.18 16.04 1.95
N HIS A 115 8.02 16.34 2.52
CA HIS A 115 7.14 15.35 3.14
C HIS A 115 6.66 14.31 2.12
N ARG A 116 6.23 14.75 0.93
CA ARG A 116 5.85 13.85 -0.17
C ARG A 116 6.99 12.89 -0.54
N TYR A 117 8.22 13.40 -0.61
CA TYR A 117 9.41 12.58 -0.83
C TYR A 117 9.64 11.58 0.32
N LEU A 118 9.52 12.00 1.58
CA LEU A 118 9.71 11.12 2.75
C LEU A 118 8.64 10.01 2.84
N CYS A 119 7.44 10.26 2.33
CA CYS A 119 6.37 9.29 2.24
C CYS A 119 6.46 8.36 1.03
N LEU A 120 7.37 8.63 0.08
CA LEU A 120 7.57 7.76 -1.08
C LEU A 120 8.14 6.42 -0.63
N ASP A 121 7.59 5.32 -1.15
CA ASP A 121 8.04 3.98 -0.77
C ASP A 121 9.50 3.77 -1.19
N LYS A 122 10.32 3.22 -0.28
CA LYS A 122 11.72 2.87 -0.58
C LYS A 122 11.81 1.86 -1.73
N SER A 123 10.81 1.00 -1.89
CA SER A 123 10.76 0.06 -3.01
C SER A 123 10.67 0.77 -4.36
N VAL A 124 9.96 1.91 -4.43
CA VAL A 124 9.81 2.76 -5.61
C VAL A 124 11.13 3.45 -5.97
N ILE A 125 11.85 3.95 -4.97
CA ILE A 125 13.17 4.57 -5.16
C ILE A 125 14.17 3.55 -5.71
N GLU A 126 14.18 2.33 -5.14
CA GLU A 126 15.05 1.23 -5.56
C GLU A 126 14.72 0.73 -6.98
N LEU A 127 13.43 0.61 -7.32
CA LEU A 127 13.00 0.22 -8.67
C LEU A 127 13.38 1.25 -9.73
N SER A 128 13.31 2.53 -9.39
CA SER A 128 13.72 3.63 -10.27
C SER A 128 15.23 3.61 -10.52
N ARG A 129 16.03 3.17 -9.53
CA ARG A 129 17.49 3.08 -9.62
C ARG A 129 18.01 2.01 -10.59
N GLN A 130 17.22 0.97 -10.87
CA GLN A 130 17.64 -0.15 -11.74
C GLN A 130 17.69 0.19 -13.24
N GLY A 131 17.29 1.41 -13.64
CA GLY A 131 17.31 1.88 -15.02
C GLY A 131 18.60 2.58 -15.45
N LYS A 132 18.68 2.96 -16.73
CA LYS A 132 19.80 3.77 -17.28
C LYS A 132 19.92 5.15 -16.62
N GLU A 133 18.85 5.65 -15.99
CA GLU A 133 18.82 6.93 -15.27
C GLU A 133 19.26 6.83 -13.80
N GLY A 134 19.72 5.66 -13.32
CA GLY A 134 20.07 5.45 -11.90
C GLY A 134 21.05 6.49 -11.33
N SER A 135 22.07 6.89 -12.11
CA SER A 135 23.05 7.92 -11.68
C SER A 135 22.42 9.31 -11.49
N MET A 136 21.46 9.69 -12.34
CA MET A 136 20.74 10.96 -12.22
C MET A 136 19.80 10.93 -11.01
N ILE A 137 19.12 9.80 -10.79
CA ILE A 137 18.23 9.60 -9.63
C ILE A 137 19.05 9.67 -8.32
N ASP A 138 20.20 9.03 -8.25
CA ASP A 138 21.08 9.09 -7.09
C ASP A 138 21.57 10.52 -6.80
N ALA A 139 21.91 11.30 -7.84
CA ALA A 139 22.26 12.70 -7.69
C ALA A 139 21.07 13.53 -7.15
N ASN A 140 19.87 13.30 -7.68
CA ASN A 140 18.65 13.98 -7.26
C ASN A 140 18.29 13.66 -5.80
N LEU A 141 18.45 12.40 -5.38
CA LEU A 141 18.23 11.97 -4.00
C LEU A 141 19.22 12.63 -3.04
N LYS A 142 20.50 12.70 -3.41
CA LYS A 142 21.50 13.42 -2.60
C LYS A 142 21.15 14.89 -2.45
N LEU A 143 20.77 15.56 -3.54
CA LEU A 143 20.34 16.96 -3.52
C LEU A 143 19.10 17.17 -2.65
N LEU A 144 18.13 16.24 -2.70
CA LEU A 144 16.94 16.26 -1.85
C LEU A 144 17.29 16.09 -0.38
N GLN A 145 18.19 15.15 -0.04
CA GLN A 145 18.66 14.95 1.34
C GLN A 145 19.40 16.18 1.87
N GLU A 146 20.25 16.81 1.05
CA GLU A 146 20.91 18.06 1.42
C GLU A 146 19.90 19.19 1.61
N ALA A 147 18.91 19.31 0.73
CA ALA A 147 17.86 20.32 0.84
C ALA A 147 16.97 20.10 2.08
N GLU A 148 16.64 18.84 2.40
CA GLU A 148 15.94 18.46 3.62
C GLU A 148 16.72 18.89 4.87
N GLN A 149 18.03 18.59 4.93
CA GLN A 149 18.88 18.98 6.06
C GLN A 149 18.97 20.51 6.20
N ARG A 150 19.13 21.22 5.08
CA ARG A 150 19.14 22.69 5.07
C ARG A 150 17.81 23.26 5.55
N LEU A 151 16.68 22.71 5.07
CA LEU A 151 15.35 23.14 5.47
C LEU A 151 15.11 22.91 6.97
N LYS A 152 15.52 21.76 7.50
CA LYS A 152 15.46 21.47 8.94
C LYS A 152 16.23 22.50 9.77
N ALA A 153 17.44 22.86 9.35
CA ALA A 153 18.25 23.87 10.03
C ALA A 153 17.58 25.25 9.99
N ILE A 154 17.10 25.69 8.82
CA ILE A 154 16.46 27.00 8.65
C ILE A 154 15.17 27.08 9.48
N VAL A 155 14.32 26.06 9.45
CA VAL A 155 13.08 26.02 10.24
C VAL A 155 13.38 26.07 11.74
N ALA A 156 14.38 25.33 12.21
CA ALA A 156 14.78 25.35 13.60
C ALA A 156 15.32 26.74 14.04
N GLU A 157 16.11 27.39 13.19
CA GLU A 157 16.65 28.72 13.45
C GLU A 157 15.54 29.79 13.45
N LYS A 158 14.70 29.82 12.41
CA LYS A 158 13.59 30.78 12.30
C LYS A 158 12.56 30.60 13.42
N PHE A 159 12.27 29.37 13.81
CA PHE A 159 11.43 29.08 14.97
C PHE A 159 12.04 29.66 16.26
N ALA A 160 13.35 29.46 16.47
CA ALA A 160 14.03 29.99 17.65
C ALA A 160 14.04 31.52 17.69
N ILE A 161 14.18 32.19 16.54
CA ILE A 161 14.08 33.65 16.42
C ILE A 161 12.66 34.11 16.77
N ALA A 162 11.63 33.53 16.14
CA ALA A 162 10.23 33.88 16.42
C ALA A 162 9.85 33.68 17.89
N THR A 163 10.35 32.61 18.50
CA THR A 163 10.19 32.31 19.94
C THR A 163 10.81 33.41 20.82
N LYS A 164 11.98 33.94 20.44
CA LYS A 164 12.67 35.01 21.19
C LYS A 164 12.00 36.37 21.02
N GLU A 165 11.49 36.66 19.84
CA GLU A 165 10.79 37.91 19.53
C GLU A 165 9.34 37.92 20.08
N GLY A 166 8.80 36.76 20.43
CA GLY A 166 7.43 36.63 20.92
C GLY A 166 6.37 36.70 19.82
N ASP A 167 6.76 36.50 18.56
CA ASP A 167 5.84 36.50 17.41
C ASP A 167 5.06 35.18 17.33
N LEU A 168 3.92 35.12 18.02
CA LEU A 168 3.04 33.94 18.05
C LEU A 168 2.64 33.45 16.65
N PRO A 169 2.20 34.31 15.70
CA PRO A 169 1.91 33.89 14.32
C PRO A 169 3.08 33.15 13.64
N GLN A 170 4.31 33.65 13.77
CA GLN A 170 5.47 32.97 13.16
C GLN A 170 5.82 31.68 13.91
N VAL A 171 5.71 31.65 15.24
CA VAL A 171 5.92 30.42 16.02
C VAL A 171 4.94 29.33 15.56
N GLU A 172 3.65 29.63 15.44
CA GLU A 172 2.65 28.69 14.95
C GLU A 172 2.92 28.25 13.50
N ARG A 173 3.36 29.18 12.65
CA ARG A 173 3.70 28.89 11.25
C ARG A 173 4.82 27.86 11.15
N PHE A 174 5.94 28.11 11.82
CA PHE A 174 7.08 27.17 11.81
C PHE A 174 6.77 25.88 12.59
N PHE A 175 5.92 25.94 13.63
CA PHE A 175 5.45 24.76 14.35
C PHE A 175 4.77 23.75 13.41
N LYS A 176 3.91 24.21 12.49
CA LYS A 176 3.23 23.35 11.50
C LYS A 176 4.20 22.63 10.54
N ILE A 177 5.43 23.12 10.38
CA ILE A 177 6.42 22.58 9.45
C ILE A 177 7.19 21.40 10.03
N PHE A 178 7.47 21.39 11.33
CA PHE A 178 8.19 20.29 12.00
C PHE A 178 7.64 18.87 11.69
N PRO A 179 6.32 18.60 11.75
CA PRO A 179 5.80 17.26 11.47
C PRO A 179 6.03 16.83 10.02
N LEU A 180 5.94 17.77 9.06
CA LEU A 180 6.21 17.52 7.64
C LEU A 180 7.65 17.04 7.41
N LEU A 181 8.60 17.53 8.21
CA LEU A 181 10.02 17.15 8.18
C LEU A 181 10.35 15.90 9.03
N GLY A 182 9.34 15.24 9.61
CA GLY A 182 9.51 14.09 10.49
C GLY A 182 9.96 14.45 11.91
N LEU A 183 10.04 15.74 12.26
CA LEU A 183 10.54 16.25 13.54
C LEU A 183 9.44 16.49 14.58
N HIS A 184 8.50 15.54 14.68
CA HIS A 184 7.31 15.66 15.53
C HIS A 184 7.65 15.94 17.01
N GLU A 185 8.48 15.10 17.61
CA GLU A 185 8.85 15.23 19.04
C GLU A 185 9.63 16.51 19.33
N GLU A 186 10.51 16.92 18.41
CA GLU A 186 11.32 18.12 18.58
C GLU A 186 10.45 19.38 18.51
N GLY A 187 9.54 19.45 17.53
CA GLY A 187 8.60 20.56 17.40
C GLY A 187 7.69 20.68 18.62
N LEU A 188 7.12 19.57 19.09
CA LEU A 188 6.29 19.54 20.30
C LEU A 188 7.06 20.01 21.53
N ARG A 189 8.28 19.53 21.72
CA ARG A 189 9.13 19.94 22.85
C ARG A 189 9.41 21.43 22.84
N LYS A 190 9.91 21.96 21.72
CA LYS A 190 10.27 23.38 21.58
C LYS A 190 9.05 24.30 21.75
N PHE A 191 7.91 23.90 21.19
CA PHE A 191 6.67 24.65 21.33
C PHE A 191 6.13 24.60 22.76
N SER A 192 6.20 23.46 23.42
CA SER A 192 5.82 23.35 24.84
C SER A 192 6.71 24.21 25.73
N GLU A 193 8.03 24.21 25.52
CA GLU A 193 8.96 25.10 26.24
C GLU A 193 8.63 26.59 26.07
N TYR A 194 8.21 26.99 24.87
CA TYR A 194 7.75 28.35 24.61
C TYR A 194 6.48 28.69 25.39
N LEU A 195 5.48 27.80 25.34
CA LEU A 195 4.22 27.98 26.08
C LEU A 195 4.45 28.00 27.59
N CYS A 196 5.32 27.14 28.13
CA CYS A 196 5.70 27.15 29.55
C CYS A 196 6.29 28.49 29.97
N LYS A 197 7.14 29.10 29.13
CA LYS A 197 7.70 30.44 29.41
C LYS A 197 6.63 31.52 29.42
N GLN A 198 5.64 31.45 28.52
CA GLN A 198 4.51 32.38 28.53
C GLN A 198 3.65 32.22 29.77
N VAL A 199 3.33 30.98 30.17
CA VAL A 199 2.61 30.70 31.43
C VAL A 199 3.37 31.26 32.62
N ALA A 200 4.67 30.95 32.72
CA ALA A 200 5.51 31.37 33.82
C ALA A 200 5.58 32.91 33.93
N SER A 201 5.80 33.60 32.81
CA SER A 201 5.83 35.07 32.76
C SER A 201 4.50 35.67 33.21
N LYS A 202 3.37 35.11 32.75
CA LYS A 202 2.03 35.61 33.13
C LYS A 202 1.72 35.33 34.60
N ALA A 203 2.12 34.16 35.10
CA ALA A 203 1.96 33.79 36.49
C ALA A 203 2.80 34.68 37.42
N GLU A 204 4.02 35.01 37.01
CA GLU A 204 4.92 35.92 37.72
C GLU A 204 4.35 37.35 37.77
N GLU A 205 3.84 37.87 36.65
CA GLU A 205 3.12 39.16 36.61
C GLU A 205 1.95 39.18 37.60
N ASN A 206 1.11 38.14 37.59
CA ASN A 206 -0.04 38.03 38.48
C ASN A 206 0.40 37.97 39.95
N LEU A 207 1.46 37.23 40.26
CA LEU A 207 2.01 37.13 41.61
C LEU A 207 2.60 38.47 42.10
N LEU A 208 3.32 39.18 41.24
CA LEU A 208 3.89 40.49 41.58
C LEU A 208 2.80 41.53 41.87
N MET A 209 1.69 41.52 41.12
CA MET A 209 0.54 42.39 41.41
C MET A 209 -0.05 42.10 42.80
N VAL A 210 -0.13 40.83 43.18
CA VAL A 210 -0.63 40.39 44.49
C VAL A 210 0.31 40.81 45.62
N LEU A 211 1.62 40.63 45.44
CA LEU A 211 2.64 40.99 46.43
C LEU A 211 2.73 42.51 46.67
N GLY A 212 2.32 43.33 45.70
CA GLY A 212 2.21 44.78 45.84
C GLY A 212 0.93 45.26 46.55
N THR A 213 0.02 44.34 46.89
CA THR A 213 -1.27 44.67 47.53
C THR A 213 -1.13 44.74 49.05
N ASP A 214 -1.79 45.69 49.69
CA ASP A 214 -1.70 45.91 51.13
C ASP A 214 -2.36 44.76 51.91
N MET A 215 -1.56 44.05 52.72
CA MET A 215 -1.96 42.81 53.41
C MET A 215 -2.86 43.04 54.62
N SER A 216 -3.29 44.28 54.87
CA SER A 216 -4.28 44.63 55.90
C SER A 216 -5.73 44.35 55.47
N ASP A 217 -5.96 44.03 54.18
CA ASP A 217 -7.29 43.77 53.65
C ASP A 217 -7.85 42.41 54.11
N ARG A 218 -9.15 42.37 54.42
CA ARG A 218 -9.89 41.18 54.89
C ARG A 218 -9.89 40.04 53.86
N ARG A 219 -9.54 40.36 52.60
CA ARG A 219 -9.38 39.42 51.48
C ARG A 219 -8.00 38.79 51.36
N ALA A 220 -7.00 39.21 52.14
CA ALA A 220 -5.62 38.70 52.05
C ALA A 220 -5.50 37.16 52.09
N ALA A 221 -6.43 36.48 52.80
CA ALA A 221 -6.48 35.02 52.88
C ALA A 221 -6.89 34.32 51.56
N VAL A 222 -7.55 35.02 50.63
CA VAL A 222 -8.12 34.44 49.39
C VAL A 222 -7.32 34.84 48.15
N ILE A 223 -6.62 35.98 48.18
CA ILE A 223 -5.91 36.53 47.02
C ILE A 223 -4.88 35.54 46.42
N PHE A 224 -4.16 34.78 47.24
CA PHE A 224 -3.25 33.75 46.74
C PHE A 224 -3.97 32.56 46.10
N ALA A 225 -5.15 32.19 46.61
CA ALA A 225 -5.98 31.14 46.01
C ALA A 225 -6.55 31.59 44.65
N ASP A 226 -6.95 32.86 44.54
CA ASP A 226 -7.38 33.46 43.27
C ASP A 226 -6.22 33.50 42.26
N THR A 227 -5.01 33.83 42.72
CA THR A 227 -3.80 33.84 41.88
C THR A 227 -3.46 32.44 41.35
N LEU A 228 -3.59 31.42 42.20
CA LEU A 228 -3.43 30.02 41.80
C LEU A 228 -4.51 29.60 40.79
N THR A 229 -5.74 30.07 40.98
CA THR A 229 -6.85 29.82 40.04
C THR A 229 -6.54 30.41 38.65
N LEU A 230 -6.02 31.65 38.60
CA LEU A 230 -5.60 32.29 37.35
C LEU A 230 -4.48 31.52 36.64
N LEU A 231 -3.57 30.89 37.37
CA LEU A 231 -2.53 30.02 36.78
C LEU A 231 -3.16 28.80 36.08
N PHE A 232 -4.03 28.07 36.77
CA PHE A 232 -4.69 26.90 36.18
C PHE A 232 -5.60 27.25 35.01
N GLU A 233 -6.33 28.38 35.11
CA GLU A 233 -7.12 28.90 34.00
C GLU A 233 -6.26 29.28 32.80
N GLY A 234 -5.08 29.88 33.04
CA GLY A 234 -4.10 30.20 32.01
C GLY A 234 -3.58 28.95 31.28
N ILE A 235 -3.24 27.89 32.03
CA ILE A 235 -2.82 26.60 31.45
C ILE A 235 -3.96 25.98 30.62
N ALA A 236 -5.18 25.94 31.17
CA ALA A 236 -6.34 25.40 30.48
C ALA A 236 -6.61 26.15 29.15
N ARG A 237 -6.54 27.48 29.18
CA ARG A 237 -6.73 28.32 28.00
C ARG A 237 -5.67 28.08 26.93
N ILE A 238 -4.41 27.89 27.32
CA ILE A 238 -3.33 27.58 26.37
C ILE A 238 -3.55 26.22 25.70
N VAL A 239 -3.93 25.21 26.49
CA VAL A 239 -4.24 23.88 25.95
C VAL A 239 -5.43 23.97 24.98
N GLU A 240 -6.51 24.65 25.36
CA GLU A 240 -7.70 24.81 24.52
C GLU A 240 -7.39 25.57 23.22
N THR A 241 -6.59 26.64 23.29
CA THR A 241 -6.24 27.46 22.11
C THR A 241 -5.38 26.67 21.11
N HIS A 242 -4.43 25.87 21.60
CA HIS A 242 -3.47 25.18 20.74
C HIS A 242 -3.81 23.71 20.44
N GLN A 243 -4.88 23.18 21.03
CA GLN A 243 -5.35 21.83 20.70
C GLN A 243 -5.63 21.65 19.19
N PRO A 244 -6.36 22.55 18.50
CA PRO A 244 -6.69 22.35 17.09
C PRO A 244 -5.46 22.23 16.19
N ILE A 245 -4.43 23.05 16.42
CA ILE A 245 -3.20 23.03 15.62
C ILE A 245 -2.38 21.75 15.88
N VAL A 246 -2.33 21.26 17.11
CA VAL A 246 -1.65 20.00 17.44
C VAL A 246 -2.37 18.81 16.81
N GLU A 247 -3.69 18.71 16.99
CA GLU A 247 -4.46 17.58 16.46
C GLU A 247 -4.47 17.55 14.93
N THR A 248 -4.55 18.71 14.28
CA THR A 248 -4.58 18.81 12.81
C THR A 248 -3.25 18.44 12.17
N TYR A 249 -2.13 18.93 12.70
CA TYR A 249 -0.82 18.80 12.04
C TYR A 249 0.07 17.69 12.60
N TYR A 250 -0.05 17.35 13.88
CA TYR A 250 0.75 16.31 14.53
C TYR A 250 -0.01 15.00 14.71
N GLY A 251 -1.34 15.03 14.62
CA GLY A 251 -2.21 13.87 14.69
C GLY A 251 -2.70 13.52 16.11
N PRO A 252 -3.57 12.51 16.22
CA PRO A 252 -4.24 12.16 17.47
C PRO A 252 -3.25 11.66 18.53
N GLY A 253 -3.51 12.00 19.80
CA GLY A 253 -2.69 11.58 20.94
C GLY A 253 -1.43 12.40 21.20
N ARG A 254 -1.04 13.29 20.27
CA ARG A 254 0.13 14.17 20.45
C ARG A 254 -0.09 15.32 21.43
N LEU A 255 -1.35 15.67 21.70
CA LEU A 255 -1.72 16.64 22.73
C LEU A 255 -1.24 16.22 24.12
N TYR A 256 -1.25 14.91 24.41
CA TYR A 256 -0.75 14.38 25.69
C TYR A 256 0.74 14.73 25.91
N THR A 257 1.56 14.68 24.86
CA THR A 257 2.97 15.06 24.94
C THR A 257 3.12 16.53 25.32
N LEU A 258 2.30 17.41 24.74
CA LEU A 258 2.30 18.84 25.06
C LEU A 258 1.88 19.09 26.53
N ILE A 259 0.82 18.43 26.98
CA ILE A 259 0.36 18.52 28.39
C ILE A 259 1.45 18.02 29.35
N LYS A 260 2.16 16.94 29.02
CA LYS A 260 3.24 16.40 29.85
C LYS A 260 4.40 17.38 30.03
N TYR A 261 4.65 18.25 29.06
CA TYR A 261 5.67 19.30 29.17
C TYR A 261 5.18 20.55 29.91
N LEU A 262 3.85 20.78 29.96
CA LEU A 262 3.22 21.90 30.67
C LEU A 262 3.02 21.64 32.17
N GLN A 263 3.02 20.38 32.59
CA GLN A 263 2.95 19.95 34.00
C GLN A 263 4.31 20.06 34.70
#